data_AF-A0A1A0ISM3-F1
#
_entry.id   AF-A0A1A0ISM3-F1
#
_cell.length_a   1.000
_cell.length_b   1.000
_cell.length_c   1.000
_cell.angle_alpha   90.00
_cell.angle_beta   90.00
_cell.angle_gamma   90.00
#
_symmetry.space_group_name_H-M   'P 1'
#
loop_
_entity.id
_entity.type
_entity.pdbx_description
1 polymer ?
#
loop_
_entity_poly.entity_id
_entity_poly.type
_entity_poly.pdbx_seq_one_letter_code
_entity_poly.pdbx_strand_id
1 'polypeptide(L)'
;MSTDRTDLPGPYTAAPSGAGGRRVGPAMVVAVGGAALLTAIVWPLGSVDHGRDLCVFRALTGLPCPGCGLTRSWVHLMHGDVGGAFTYNVFGPLTLVATVIAVAAGVWCLVAGPGALKRLRLRRALPVLVVVLGLWLVYGVARIVDAAAGWGVFPAVV
;
A
#
# COMPACT_ATOMS: atom_id res chain seq x y z
N MET A 1 10.39 54.55 -46.72
CA MET A 1 10.19 53.12 -47.07
C MET A 1 10.74 52.30 -45.90
N SER A 2 10.12 52.41 -44.71
CA SER A 2 9.09 51.53 -44.16
C SER A 2 9.38 50.05 -44.37
N THR A 3 9.89 49.39 -43.33
CA THR A 3 9.26 48.20 -42.75
C THR A 3 9.59 48.16 -41.26
N ASP A 4 8.67 48.76 -40.51
CA ASP A 4 8.44 48.53 -39.10
C ASP A 4 8.12 47.03 -38.91
N ARG A 5 9.00 46.31 -38.20
CA ARG A 5 8.82 44.88 -37.92
C ARG A 5 8.04 44.78 -36.61
N THR A 6 6.73 44.84 -36.76
CA THR A 6 5.71 44.57 -35.76
C THR A 6 6.02 43.32 -34.91
N ASP A 7 5.81 43.50 -33.62
CA ASP A 7 5.59 42.49 -32.59
C ASP A 7 4.97 41.18 -33.08
N LEU A 8 5.55 40.04 -32.65
CA LEU A 8 4.78 38.87 -32.22
C LEU A 8 5.61 38.02 -31.24
N PRO A 9 5.41 38.15 -29.91
CA PRO A 9 5.80 37.09 -28.99
C PRO A 9 4.97 35.82 -29.29
N GLY A 10 5.63 34.77 -29.77
CA GLY A 10 5.00 33.49 -30.12
C GLY A 10 4.39 32.75 -28.92
N PRO A 11 3.45 31.82 -29.18
CA PRO A 11 2.54 31.23 -28.19
C PRO A 11 3.21 30.12 -27.37
N TYR A 12 4.33 30.41 -26.72
CA TYR A 12 4.72 29.65 -25.53
C TYR A 12 3.93 30.18 -24.33
N THR A 13 2.61 30.18 -24.47
CA THR A 13 1.68 30.17 -23.35
C THR A 13 2.08 28.98 -22.49
N ALA A 14 2.70 29.28 -21.35
CA ALA A 14 2.94 28.30 -20.30
C ALA A 14 1.63 27.55 -20.05
N ALA A 15 1.57 26.28 -20.43
CA ALA A 15 0.46 25.43 -20.03
C ALA A 15 0.47 25.40 -18.50
N PRO A 16 -0.59 25.85 -17.80
CA PRO A 16 -0.68 25.64 -16.35
C PRO A 16 -1.13 24.18 -16.11
N SER A 17 -0.32 23.21 -16.51
CA SER A 17 -0.58 21.77 -16.32
C SER A 17 0.26 21.21 -15.18
N GLY A 18 0.15 21.80 -13.98
CA GLY A 18 0.96 21.35 -12.83
C GLY A 18 0.20 21.19 -11.51
N ALA A 19 -0.91 21.90 -11.31
CA ALA A 19 -1.60 21.91 -10.02
C ALA A 19 -2.42 20.62 -9.78
N GLY A 20 -3.13 20.15 -10.81
CA GLY A 20 -3.98 18.94 -10.74
C GLY A 20 -3.17 17.66 -10.55
N GLY A 21 -2.22 17.38 -11.44
CA GLY A 21 -1.41 16.15 -11.40
C GLY A 21 -0.53 16.01 -10.14
N ARG A 22 -0.16 17.13 -9.50
CA ARG A 22 0.59 17.12 -8.24
C ARG A 22 -0.22 16.62 -7.03
N ARG A 23 -1.55 16.67 -7.10
CA ARG A 23 -2.45 16.24 -6.01
C ARG A 23 -3.07 14.85 -6.23
N VAL A 24 -3.13 14.37 -7.48
CA VAL A 24 -3.71 13.05 -7.82
C VAL A 24 -3.04 11.90 -7.06
N GLY A 25 -1.70 11.89 -6.98
CA GLY A 25 -0.96 10.82 -6.28
C GLY A 25 -1.31 10.72 -4.79
N PRO A 26 -1.13 11.79 -3.99
CA PRO A 26 -1.55 11.80 -2.59
C PRO A 26 -3.04 11.53 -2.39
N ALA A 27 -3.91 12.04 -3.27
CA ALA A 27 -5.35 11.80 -3.21
C ALA A 27 -5.71 10.32 -3.41
N MET A 28 -5.09 9.63 -4.38
CA MET A 28 -5.26 8.18 -4.56
C MET A 28 -4.80 7.39 -3.33
N VAL A 29 -3.64 7.74 -2.76
CA VAL A 29 -3.13 7.06 -1.55
C VAL A 29 -4.10 7.21 -0.38
N VAL A 30 -4.63 8.42 -0.16
CA VAL A 30 -5.62 8.68 0.88
C VAL A 30 -6.93 7.94 0.61
N ALA A 31 -7.43 7.96 -0.63
CA ALA A 31 -8.69 7.30 -0.97
C ALA A 31 -8.60 5.78 -0.81
N VAL A 32 -7.59 5.15 -1.42
CA VAL A 32 -7.43 3.69 -1.40
C VAL A 32 -7.03 3.21 -0.01
N GLY A 33 -6.04 3.85 0.62
CA GLY A 33 -5.60 3.48 1.96
C GLY A 33 -6.67 3.74 3.01
N GLY A 34 -7.39 4.86 2.91
CA GLY A 34 -8.52 5.18 3.78
C GLY A 34 -9.65 4.17 3.65
N ALA A 35 -10.03 3.80 2.43
CA ALA A 35 -11.03 2.74 2.20
C ALA A 35 -10.59 1.41 2.82
N ALA A 36 -9.34 1.00 2.63
CA ALA A 36 -8.80 -0.24 3.19
C ALA A 36 -8.82 -0.24 4.74
N LEU A 37 -8.45 0.87 5.38
CA LEU A 37 -8.51 1.01 6.84
C LEU A 37 -9.95 0.98 7.35
N LEU A 38 -10.87 1.70 6.68
CA LEU A 38 -12.29 1.68 7.02
C LEU A 38 -12.87 0.27 6.89
N THR A 39 -12.55 -0.46 5.82
CA THR A 39 -12.99 -1.84 5.69
C THR A 39 -12.46 -2.71 6.83
N ALA A 40 -11.21 -2.56 7.24
CA ALA A 40 -10.64 -3.36 8.33
C ALA A 40 -11.29 -3.07 9.70
N ILE A 41 -11.75 -1.84 9.91
CA ILE A 41 -12.44 -1.42 11.14
C ILE A 41 -13.89 -1.88 11.16
N VAL A 42 -14.59 -1.77 10.02
CA VAL A 42 -16.03 -2.05 9.93
C VAL A 42 -16.31 -3.55 9.81
N TRP A 43 -15.37 -4.34 9.28
CA TRP A 43 -15.59 -5.77 9.06
C TRP A 43 -15.59 -6.54 10.40
N PRO A 44 -16.69 -7.25 10.73
CA PRO A 44 -16.77 -8.01 11.99
C PRO A 44 -15.74 -9.15 12.06
N LEU A 45 -15.08 -9.36 13.21
CA LEU A 45 -14.07 -10.45 13.34
C LEU A 45 -14.66 -11.82 12.98
N GLY A 46 -15.84 -12.14 13.52
CA GLY A 46 -16.46 -13.45 13.30
C GLY A 46 -16.77 -13.76 11.84
N SER A 47 -17.02 -12.74 11.00
CA SER A 47 -17.23 -12.95 9.57
C SER A 47 -15.91 -13.04 8.78
N VAL A 48 -14.82 -12.48 9.32
CA VAL A 48 -13.48 -12.62 8.74
C VAL A 48 -12.89 -14.00 9.02
N ASP A 49 -13.09 -14.52 10.24
CA ASP A 49 -12.56 -15.83 10.68
C ASP A 49 -13.28 -17.00 10.02
N HIS A 50 -14.61 -16.93 9.92
CA HIS A 50 -15.42 -17.98 9.31
C HIS A 50 -15.71 -17.74 7.82
N GLY A 51 -15.24 -16.62 7.27
CA GLY A 51 -15.40 -16.28 5.87
C GLY A 51 -14.50 -17.13 4.97
N ARG A 52 -14.94 -17.39 3.74
CA ARG A 52 -14.12 -18.12 2.76
C ARG A 52 -12.83 -17.36 2.45
N ASP A 53 -11.77 -18.11 2.17
CA ASP A 53 -10.55 -17.54 1.60
C ASP A 53 -10.84 -16.79 0.30
N LEU A 54 -10.63 -15.48 0.29
CA LEU A 54 -10.80 -14.62 -0.90
C LEU A 54 -9.56 -14.62 -1.81
N CYS A 55 -8.52 -15.39 -1.47
CA CYS A 55 -7.28 -15.41 -2.24
C CYS A 55 -7.37 -16.36 -3.44
N VAL A 56 -7.50 -15.79 -4.64
CA VAL A 56 -7.54 -16.54 -5.91
C VAL A 56 -6.30 -17.41 -6.11
N PHE A 57 -5.11 -16.93 -5.74
CA PHE A 57 -3.88 -17.70 -5.88
C PHE A 57 -3.91 -19.00 -5.08
N ARG A 58 -4.36 -18.95 -3.83
CA ARG A 58 -4.52 -20.15 -2.99
C ARG A 58 -5.64 -21.05 -3.51
N ALA A 59 -6.75 -20.47 -3.97
CA ALA A 59 -7.84 -21.23 -4.57
C ALA A 59 -7.40 -22.02 -5.82
N LEU A 60 -6.47 -21.48 -6.61
CA LEU A 60 -5.96 -22.11 -7.83
C LEU A 60 -4.80 -23.08 -7.58
N THR A 61 -3.88 -22.75 -6.68
CA THR A 61 -2.62 -23.48 -6.49
C THR A 61 -2.58 -24.35 -5.24
N GLY A 62 -3.49 -24.12 -4.29
CA GLY A 62 -3.43 -24.67 -2.94
C GLY A 62 -2.36 -24.05 -2.04
N LEU A 63 -1.47 -23.21 -2.58
CA LEU A 63 -0.33 -22.64 -1.85
C LEU A 63 -0.62 -21.23 -1.32
N PRO A 64 -0.18 -20.88 -0.11
CA PRO A 64 -0.29 -19.52 0.41
C PRO A 64 0.69 -18.59 -0.32
N CYS A 65 0.20 -17.51 -0.92
CA CYS A 65 1.04 -16.42 -1.42
C CYS A 65 1.47 -15.49 -0.27
N PRO A 66 2.48 -14.62 -0.46
CA PRO A 66 2.95 -13.71 0.61
C PRO A 66 1.88 -12.72 1.10
N GLY A 67 0.82 -12.49 0.31
CA GLY A 67 -0.31 -11.65 0.69
C GLY A 67 -1.49 -12.39 1.34
N CYS A 68 -1.47 -13.74 1.40
CA CYS A 68 -2.56 -14.51 2.01
C CYS A 68 -2.74 -14.11 3.48
N GLY A 69 -4.00 -13.87 3.88
CA GLY A 69 -4.34 -13.50 5.25
C GLY A 69 -4.04 -12.04 5.65
N LEU A 70 -3.57 -11.18 4.75
CA LEU A 70 -3.31 -9.76 5.07
C LEU A 70 -4.58 -9.05 5.56
N THR A 71 -5.71 -9.23 4.86
CA THR A 71 -6.98 -8.61 5.24
C THR A 71 -7.44 -9.07 6.62
N ARG A 72 -7.43 -10.39 6.89
CA ARG A 72 -7.77 -10.93 8.23
C ARG A 72 -6.82 -10.35 9.28
N SER A 73 -5.51 -10.37 9.02
CA SER A 73 -4.52 -9.80 9.93
C SER A 73 -4.80 -8.34 10.28
N TRP A 74 -5.18 -7.52 9.29
CA TRP A 74 -5.55 -6.13 9.51
C TRP A 74 -6.81 -5.99 10.35
N VAL A 75 -7.83 -6.82 10.11
CA VAL A 75 -9.07 -6.83 10.91
C VAL A 75 -8.78 -7.19 12.36
N HIS A 76 -8.02 -8.27 12.62
CA HIS A 76 -7.62 -8.65 13.98
C HIS A 76 -6.87 -7.53 14.69
N LEU A 77 -5.91 -6.92 14.00
CA LEU A 77 -5.12 -5.83 14.59
C LEU A 77 -5.97 -4.60 14.90
N MET A 78 -6.91 -4.23 14.01
CA MET A 78 -7.81 -3.09 14.22
C MET A 78 -8.81 -3.33 15.35
N HIS A 79 -9.09 -4.59 15.69
CA HIS A 79 -9.93 -4.96 16.83
C HIS A 79 -9.14 -5.28 18.10
N GLY A 80 -7.82 -5.04 18.10
CA GLY A 80 -6.96 -5.21 19.26
C GLY A 80 -6.40 -6.63 19.45
N ASP A 81 -6.71 -7.57 18.58
CA ASP A 81 -6.14 -8.91 18.61
C ASP A 81 -4.80 -8.97 17.87
N VAL A 82 -3.75 -8.60 18.59
CA VAL A 82 -2.37 -8.62 18.07
C VAL A 82 -1.92 -10.06 17.77
N GLY A 83 -2.29 -11.02 18.61
CA GLY A 83 -1.92 -12.42 18.44
C GLY A 83 -2.49 -13.00 17.16
N GLY A 84 -3.80 -12.85 16.95
CA GLY A 84 -4.48 -13.25 15.72
C GLY A 84 -3.89 -12.56 14.50
N ALA A 85 -3.55 -11.27 14.59
CA ALA A 85 -2.95 -10.53 13.48
C ALA A 85 -1.65 -11.18 12.98
N PHE A 86 -0.71 -11.52 13.88
CA PHE A 86 0.53 -12.20 13.50
C PHE A 86 0.30 -13.64 13.03
N THR A 87 -0.74 -14.30 13.57
CA THR A 87 -1.09 -15.67 13.19
C THR A 87 -1.56 -15.76 11.74
N TYR A 88 -2.38 -14.80 11.30
CA TYR A 88 -2.85 -14.75 9.90
C TYR A 88 -1.73 -14.36 8.93
N ASN A 89 -1.01 -13.27 9.23
CA ASN A 89 0.12 -12.83 8.42
C ASN A 89 1.07 -11.94 9.24
N VAL A 90 2.33 -12.36 9.35
CA VAL A 90 3.36 -11.63 10.11
C VAL A 90 3.62 -10.24 9.54
N PHE A 91 3.45 -10.05 8.22
CA PHE A 91 3.58 -8.74 7.58
C PHE A 91 2.32 -7.88 7.69
N GLY A 92 1.19 -8.41 8.19
CA GLY A 92 -0.04 -7.66 8.33
C GLY A 92 0.09 -6.42 9.21
N PRO A 93 0.60 -6.54 10.45
CA PRO A 93 0.82 -5.37 11.30
C PRO A 93 1.76 -4.34 10.68
N LEU A 94 2.85 -4.79 10.05
CA LEU A 94 3.81 -3.91 9.39
C LEU A 94 3.17 -3.13 8.23
N THR A 95 2.42 -3.82 7.38
CA THR A 95 1.77 -3.22 6.20
C THR A 95 0.62 -2.30 6.59
N LEU A 96 -0.09 -2.60 7.67
CA LEU A 96 -1.12 -1.73 8.24
C LEU A 96 -0.52 -0.42 8.76
N VAL A 97 0.54 -0.47 9.56
CA VAL A 97 1.27 0.73 10.03
C VAL A 97 1.79 1.55 8.85
N ALA A 98 2.40 0.89 7.86
CA ALA A 98 2.89 1.57 6.66
C ALA A 98 1.76 2.30 5.91
N THR A 99 0.58 1.68 5.83
CA THR A 99 -0.61 2.26 5.20
C THR A 99 -1.13 3.47 5.97
N VAL A 100 -1.22 3.39 7.31
CA VAL A 100 -1.60 4.53 8.16
C VAL A 100 -0.66 5.72 7.95
N ILE A 101 0.66 5.47 7.94
CA ILE A 101 1.66 6.52 7.70
C ILE A 101 1.54 7.09 6.27
N ALA A 102 1.28 6.24 5.28
CA ALA A 102 1.09 6.67 3.89
C ALA A 102 -0.13 7.57 3.73
N VAL A 103 -1.26 7.21 4.35
CA VAL A 103 -2.50 8.01 4.37
C VAL A 103 -2.25 9.33 5.10
N ALA A 104 -1.68 9.32 6.30
CA ALA A 104 -1.38 10.54 7.06
C ALA A 104 -0.46 11.50 6.29
N ALA A 105 0.61 10.97 5.67
CA ALA A 105 1.49 11.76 4.82
C ALA A 105 0.80 12.27 3.55
N GLY A 106 -0.14 11.49 2.99
CA GLY A 106 -0.98 11.88 1.86
C GLY A 106 -1.89 13.06 2.21
N VAL A 107 -2.59 12.99 3.35
CA VAL A 107 -3.42 14.07 3.90
C VAL A 107 -2.56 15.32 4.14
N TRP A 108 -1.41 15.17 4.79
CA TRP A 108 -0.47 16.27 5.01
C TRP A 108 -0.03 16.92 3.68
N CYS A 109 0.25 16.14 2.65
CA CYS A 109 0.59 16.66 1.32
C CYS A 109 -0.57 17.45 0.68
N LEU A 110 -1.81 17.03 0.92
CA LEU A 110 -3.00 17.72 0.39
C LEU A 110 -3.26 19.06 1.09
N VAL A 111 -2.94 19.17 2.39
CA VAL A 111 -3.15 20.36 3.23
C VAL A 111 -1.97 21.33 3.17
N ALA A 112 -0.73 20.86 3.38
CA ALA A 112 0.48 21.69 3.51
C ALA A 112 1.26 21.90 2.18
N GLY A 113 0.91 21.16 1.13
CA GLY A 113 1.53 21.26 -0.20
C GLY A 113 2.76 20.35 -0.41
N PRO A 114 3.07 19.95 -1.67
CA PRO A 114 3.98 18.83 -1.97
C PRO A 114 5.49 19.19 -2.04
N GLY A 115 5.92 20.33 -1.49
CA GLY A 115 7.18 21.01 -1.85
C GLY A 115 8.50 20.39 -1.38
N ALA A 116 8.62 19.91 -0.15
CA ALA A 116 9.91 19.46 0.41
C ALA A 116 10.02 17.93 0.56
N LEU A 117 8.89 17.24 0.68
CA LEU A 117 8.86 15.81 1.01
C LEU A 117 9.26 14.94 -0.19
N LYS A 118 8.96 15.35 -1.43
CA LYS A 118 9.06 14.49 -2.63
C LYS A 118 10.50 14.13 -3.00
N ARG A 119 11.45 15.05 -2.87
CA ARG A 119 12.86 14.85 -3.30
C ARG A 119 13.71 14.10 -2.26
N LEU A 120 13.46 14.34 -0.97
CA LEU A 120 14.16 13.67 0.13
C LEU A 120 13.54 12.29 0.46
N ARG A 121 12.20 12.18 0.40
CA ARG A 121 11.50 10.91 0.64
C ARG A 121 11.80 9.90 -0.46
N LEU A 122 11.89 10.27 -1.74
CA LEU A 122 12.19 9.28 -2.79
C LEU A 122 13.62 8.70 -2.68
N ARG A 123 14.62 9.53 -2.35
CA ARG A 123 16.01 9.06 -2.18
C ARG A 123 16.22 8.19 -0.95
N ARG A 124 15.48 8.42 0.14
CA ARG A 124 15.57 7.60 1.38
C ARG A 124 14.55 6.47 1.46
N ALA A 125 13.37 6.61 0.85
CA ALA A 125 12.34 5.58 0.87
C ALA A 125 12.60 4.49 -0.16
N LEU A 126 13.32 4.75 -1.26
CA LEU A 126 13.64 3.73 -2.26
C LEU A 126 14.45 2.55 -1.68
N PRO A 127 15.58 2.76 -0.95
CA PRO A 127 16.30 1.63 -0.36
C PRO A 127 15.46 0.92 0.72
N VAL A 128 14.71 1.66 1.54
CA VAL A 128 13.82 1.06 2.56
C VAL A 128 12.72 0.22 1.90
N LEU A 129 12.10 0.71 0.84
CA LEU A 129 11.08 -0.01 0.08
C LEU A 129 11.65 -1.28 -0.55
N VAL A 130 12.84 -1.20 -1.16
CA VAL A 130 13.51 -2.37 -1.76
C VAL A 130 13.84 -3.41 -0.69
N VAL A 131 14.35 -2.99 0.48
CA VAL A 131 14.62 -3.90 1.60
C VAL A 131 13.34 -4.53 2.11
N VAL A 132 12.27 -3.75 2.33
CA VAL A 132 10.98 -4.28 2.80
C VAL A 132 10.36 -5.24 1.79
N LEU A 133 10.40 -4.91 0.49
CA LEU A 133 9.92 -5.80 -0.58
C LEU A 133 10.78 -7.06 -0.67
N GLY A 134 12.10 -6.94 -0.53
CA GLY A 134 13.02 -8.08 -0.48
C GLY A 134 12.70 -9.01 0.69
N LEU A 135 12.54 -8.47 1.90
CA LEU A 135 12.15 -9.23 3.09
C LEU A 135 10.77 -9.88 2.92
N TRP A 136 9.81 -9.18 2.31
CA TRP A 136 8.47 -9.71 2.03
C TRP A 136 8.51 -10.85 1.01
N LEU A 137 9.32 -10.75 -0.03
CA LEU A 137 9.52 -11.82 -1.01
C LEU A 137 10.25 -13.01 -0.40
N VAL A 138 11.31 -12.78 0.38
CA VAL A 138 12.02 -13.85 1.10
C VAL A 138 11.08 -14.58 2.05
N TYR A 139 10.27 -13.84 2.81
CA TYR A 139 9.23 -14.42 3.65
C TYR A 139 8.20 -15.20 2.83
N GLY A 140 7.76 -14.64 1.69
CA GLY A 140 6.84 -15.30 0.78
C GLY A 140 7.37 -16.64 0.27
N VAL A 141 8.63 -16.65 -0.17
CA VAL A 141 9.32 -17.87 -0.61
C VAL A 141 9.45 -18.84 0.56
N ALA A 142 9.89 -18.39 1.73
CA ALA A 142 9.98 -19.25 2.92
C ALA A 142 8.63 -19.86 3.30
N ARG A 143 7.53 -19.09 3.21
CA ARG A 143 6.17 -19.55 3.49
C ARG A 143 5.65 -20.54 2.45
N ILE A 144 5.98 -20.33 1.17
CA ILE A 144 5.66 -21.27 0.09
C ILE A 144 6.46 -22.56 0.25
N VAL A 145 7.75 -22.47 0.58
CA VAL A 145 8.63 -23.62 0.80
C VAL A 145 8.17 -24.42 2.02
N ASP A 146 7.81 -23.75 3.13
CA ASP A 146 7.28 -24.42 4.32
C ASP A 146 5.98 -25.17 4.03
N ALA A 147 5.05 -24.52 3.30
CA ALA A 147 3.79 -25.13 2.88
C ALA A 147 4.00 -26.29 1.89
N ALA A 148 4.96 -26.17 0.97
CA ALA A 148 5.28 -27.20 -0.02
C ALA A 148 6.05 -28.39 0.60
N ALA A 149 6.91 -28.12 1.58
CA ALA A 149 7.69 -29.13 2.30
C ALA A 149 6.91 -29.80 3.43
N GLY A 150 5.73 -29.27 3.79
CA GLY A 150 4.84 -29.85 4.80
C GLY A 150 5.39 -29.77 6.22
N TRP A 151 6.33 -28.85 6.49
CA TRP A 151 6.98 -28.72 7.80
C TRP A 151 6.04 -28.17 8.87
N GLY A 152 4.95 -27.51 8.47
CA GLY A 152 3.90 -27.05 9.38
C GLY A 152 4.34 -25.91 10.30
N VAL A 153 5.42 -25.19 9.97
CA VAL A 153 5.92 -24.06 10.77
C VAL A 153 4.97 -22.87 10.65
N PHE A 154 4.31 -22.72 9.49
CA PHE A 154 3.22 -21.76 9.29
C PHE A 154 1.89 -22.49 9.13
N PRO A 155 0.88 -22.24 10.00
CA PRO A 155 -0.42 -22.84 9.81
C PRO A 155 -0.99 -22.41 8.45
N ALA A 156 -1.52 -23.36 7.71
CA ALA A 156 -2.34 -23.09 6.53
C ALA A 156 -3.64 -22.47 7.04
N VAL A 157 -3.65 -21.16 7.25
CA VAL A 157 -4.73 -20.44 7.93
C VAL A 157 -6.00 -20.52 7.08
N VAL A 158 -6.86 -21.50 7.32
CA VAL A 158 -8.18 -21.66 6.68
C VAL A 158 -9.14 -20.64 7.28
#